data_AF-A0A8J3AJ60-F1
#
_entry.id   AF-A0A8J3AJ60-F1
#
_cell.length_a   1.000
_cell.length_b   1.000
_cell.length_c   1.000
_cell.angle_alpha   90.00
_cell.angle_beta   90.00
_cell.angle_gamma   90.00
#
_symmetry.space_group_name_H-M   'P 1'
#
loop_
_entity.id
_entity.type
_entity.pdbx_description
1 polymer ?
#
loop_
_entity_poly.entity_id
_entity_poly.type
_entity_poly.pdbx_seq_one_letter_code
_entity_poly.pdbx_strand_id
1 'polypeptide(L)' 'MPTGLLAAYVFDTPQRVVDRLAIEMQRTKLTDVDIANKTKIPLEKVQRLITTGRADIHDAIAIFDLFQIRPSTFFQVQL' A
#
# COMPACT_ATOMS: atom_id res chain seq x y z
N MET A 1 21.20 -22.67 18.63
CA MET A 1 20.15 -21.80 19.21
C MET A 1 20.83 -20.67 19.96
N PRO A 2 20.25 -19.46 20.06
CA PRO A 2 19.14 -18.89 19.26
C PRO A 2 19.59 -18.69 17.78
N THR A 3 19.07 -17.84 16.89
CA THR A 3 17.96 -16.86 16.88
C THR A 3 17.29 -16.87 15.50
N GLY A 4 16.07 -16.35 15.35
CA GLY A 4 15.37 -16.29 14.06
C GLY A 4 15.52 -14.96 13.32
N LEU A 5 15.82 -15.00 12.02
CA LEU A 5 15.37 -13.96 11.10
C LEU A 5 13.87 -14.18 10.84
N LEU A 6 13.03 -13.39 11.51
CA LEU A 6 11.67 -13.16 11.03
C LEU A 6 11.79 -12.38 9.71
N ALA A 7 11.69 -13.09 8.59
CA ALA A 7 11.69 -12.47 7.28
C ALA A 7 10.55 -11.45 7.22
N ALA A 8 10.89 -10.18 7.02
CA ALA A 8 9.88 -9.17 6.73
C ALA A 8 9.15 -9.61 5.46
N TYR A 9 7.82 -9.70 5.51
CA TYR A 9 7.00 -9.92 4.33
C TYR A 9 7.12 -8.68 3.44
N VAL A 10 8.00 -8.75 2.44
CA VAL A 10 8.17 -7.73 1.40
C VAL A 10 7.26 -8.11 0.23
N PHE A 11 6.50 -7.14 -0.28
CA PHE A 11 5.75 -7.32 -1.54
C PHE A 11 6.71 -7.69 -2.68
N ASP A 12 6.28 -8.53 -3.60
CA ASP A 12 7.11 -9.00 -4.73
C ASP A 12 7.50 -7.82 -5.66
N THR A 13 6.60 -6.84 -5.85
CA THR A 13 6.86 -5.60 -6.60
C THR A 13 6.30 -4.35 -5.90
N PRO A 14 6.96 -3.80 -4.86
CA PRO A 14 6.48 -2.63 -4.13
C PRO A 14 6.42 -1.38 -5.00
N GLN A 15 7.31 -1.27 -5.99
CA GLN A 15 7.37 -0.15 -6.92
C GLN A 15 6.07 0.01 -7.74
N ARG A 16 5.49 -1.10 -8.22
CA ARG A 16 4.23 -1.07 -8.99
C ARG A 16 3.03 -0.56 -8.18
N VAL A 17 3.03 -0.84 -6.88
CA VAL A 17 2.03 -0.31 -5.94
C VAL A 17 2.18 1.21 -5.83
N VAL A 18 3.40 1.69 -5.60
CA VAL A 18 3.73 3.13 -5.55
C VAL A 18 3.33 3.84 -6.83
N ASP A 19 3.80 3.35 -7.98
CA ASP A 19 3.56 3.97 -9.28
C ASP A 19 2.05 4.04 -9.58
N ARG A 20 1.29 2.98 -9.27
CA ARG A 20 -0.15 3.00 -9.50
C ARG A 20 -0.91 3.89 -8.53
N LEU A 21 -0.51 3.94 -7.26
CA LEU A 21 -1.09 4.89 -6.31
C LEU A 21 -0.86 6.33 -6.77
N ALA A 22 0.38 6.66 -7.18
CA ALA A 22 0.73 7.99 -7.67
C ALA A 22 -0.13 8.42 -8.88
N ILE A 23 -0.39 7.51 -9.83
CA ILE A 23 -1.28 7.74 -10.97
C ILE A 23 -2.71 8.03 -10.54
N GLU A 24 -3.31 7.21 -9.66
CA GLU A 24 -4.70 7.44 -9.23
C GLU A 24 -4.82 8.66 -8.29
N MET A 25 -3.80 8.98 -7.48
CA MET A 25 -3.72 10.22 -6.70
C MET A 25 -3.70 11.46 -7.59
N GLN A 26 -2.88 11.48 -8.64
CA GLN A 26 -2.87 12.58 -9.63
C GLN A 26 -4.23 12.70 -10.34
N ARG A 27 -4.86 11.58 -10.70
CA ARG A 27 -6.15 11.53 -11.41
C ARG A 27 -7.31 12.01 -10.54
N THR A 28 -7.33 11.66 -9.27
CA THR A 28 -8.37 12.06 -8.30
C THR A 28 -8.09 13.39 -7.60
N LYS A 29 -6.85 13.89 -7.69
CA LYS A 29 -6.32 15.04 -6.94
C LYS A 29 -6.39 14.86 -5.41
N LEU A 30 -6.41 13.63 -4.92
CA LEU A 30 -6.36 13.31 -3.49
C LEU A 30 -4.94 13.39 -2.96
N THR A 31 -4.77 14.10 -1.84
CA THR A 31 -3.51 14.09 -1.08
C THR A 31 -3.39 12.85 -0.20
N ASP A 32 -2.18 12.56 0.26
CA ASP A 32 -1.91 11.58 1.32
C ASP A 32 -2.71 11.86 2.60
N VAL A 33 -2.91 13.14 2.93
CA VAL A 33 -3.77 13.60 4.04
C VAL A 33 -5.25 13.27 3.79
N ASP A 34 -5.76 13.44 2.56
CA ASP A 34 -7.14 13.07 2.22
C ASP A 34 -7.37 11.57 2.28
N ILE A 35 -6.38 10.78 1.82
CA ILE A 35 -6.42 9.31 1.90
C ILE A 35 -6.44 8.87 3.36
N ALA A 36 -5.56 9.41 4.20
CA ALA A 36 -5.50 9.13 5.64
C ALA A 36 -6.85 9.42 6.32
N ASN A 37 -7.43 10.60 6.05
CA ASN A 37 -8.73 10.99 6.61
C ASN A 37 -9.89 10.08 6.14
N LYS A 38 -9.94 9.71 4.85
CA LYS A 38 -11.01 8.88 4.29
C LYS A 38 -10.92 7.41 4.72
N THR A 39 -9.71 6.86 4.80
CA THR A 39 -9.46 5.47 5.19
C THR A 39 -9.36 5.27 6.71
N LYS A 40 -9.22 6.36 7.48
CA LYS A 40 -8.89 6.38 8.92
C LYS A 40 -7.53 5.74 9.25
N ILE A 41 -6.66 5.61 8.27
CA ILE A 41 -5.29 5.09 8.44
C ILE A 41 -4.37 6.25 8.84
N PRO A 42 -3.44 6.06 9.80
CA PRO A 42 -2.46 7.09 10.16
C PRO A 42 -1.66 7.59 8.94
N LEU A 43 -1.46 8.90 8.85
CA LEU A 43 -0.75 9.53 7.72
C LEU A 43 0.63 8.91 7.46
N GLU A 44 1.38 8.58 8.53
CA GLU A 44 2.69 7.90 8.41
C GLU A 44 2.60 6.56 7.66
N LYS A 45 1.52 5.78 7.88
CA LYS A 45 1.32 4.50 7.17
C LYS A 45 0.97 4.72 5.69
N VAL A 46 0.14 5.73 5.40
CA VAL A 46 -0.19 6.12 4.02
C VAL A 46 1.06 6.59 3.28
N GLN A 47 1.85 7.48 3.89
CA GLN A 47 3.12 7.94 3.35
C GLN A 47 4.14 6.80 3.19
N ARG A 48 4.21 5.86 4.13
CA ARG A 48 5.09 4.68 4.02
C ARG A 48 4.69 3.79 2.85
N LEU A 49 3.39 3.60 2.59
CA LEU A 49 2.91 2.90 1.40
C LEU A 49 3.32 3.65 0.11
N ILE A 50 3.08 4.96 0.05
CA ILE A 50 3.39 5.79 -1.13
C ILE A 50 4.90 5.89 -1.40
N THR A 51 5.74 5.96 -0.37
CA THR A 51 7.19 6.17 -0.53
C THR A 51 7.99 4.89 -0.65
N THR A 52 7.56 3.79 -0.01
CA THR A 52 8.34 2.54 0.04
C THR A 52 7.62 1.34 -0.56
N GLY A 53 6.34 1.46 -0.90
CA GLY A 53 5.49 0.34 -1.31
C GLY A 53 5.28 -0.71 -0.22
N ARG A 54 5.57 -0.39 1.05
CA ARG A 54 5.44 -1.28 2.20
C ARG A 54 4.38 -0.75 3.17
N ALA A 55 3.29 -1.49 3.31
CA ALA A 55 2.32 -1.34 4.40
C ALA A 55 1.77 -2.72 4.80
N ASP A 56 1.03 -2.76 5.90
CA ASP A 56 0.21 -3.94 6.24
C ASP A 56 -0.80 -4.20 5.12
N ILE A 57 -1.04 -5.47 4.79
CA ILE A 57 -1.97 -5.87 3.71
C ILE A 57 -3.38 -5.27 3.92
N HIS A 58 -3.84 -5.21 5.17
CA HIS A 58 -5.14 -4.61 5.52
C HIS A 58 -5.20 -3.11 5.20
N ASP A 59 -4.14 -2.35 5.54
CA ASP A 59 -4.07 -0.92 5.27
C ASP A 59 -3.94 -0.65 3.76
N ALA A 60 -3.13 -1.45 3.06
CA ALA A 60 -3.00 -1.38 1.61
C ALA A 60 -4.35 -1.65 0.91
N ILE A 61 -5.08 -2.69 1.30
CA ILE A 61 -6.42 -3.00 0.76
C ILE A 61 -7.39 -1.85 0.99
N ALA A 62 -7.47 -1.28 2.19
CA ALA A 62 -8.37 -0.17 2.48
C ALA A 62 -8.03 1.10 1.68
N ILE A 63 -6.75 1.34 1.38
CA ILE A 63 -6.32 2.42 0.48
C ILE A 63 -6.67 2.09 -0.98
N PHE A 64 -6.45 0.86 -1.44
CA PHE A 64 -6.81 0.45 -2.81
C PHE A 64 -8.33 0.49 -3.06
N ASP A 65 -9.14 0.14 -2.07
CA ASP A 65 -10.61 0.18 -2.13
C ASP A 65 -11.13 1.61 -2.35
N LEU A 66 -10.49 2.60 -1.70
CA LEU A 66 -10.75 4.04 -1.92
C LEU A 66 -10.63 4.45 -3.39
N PHE A 67 -9.70 3.83 -4.12
CA PHE A 67 -9.43 4.07 -5.54
C PHE A 67 -10.07 3.02 -6.47
N GLN A 68 -10.88 2.10 -5.93
CA GLN A 68 -11.45 0.94 -6.63
C GLN A 68 -10.40 0.07 -7.37
N ILE A 69 -9.15 0.07 -6.91
CA ILE A 69 -8.09 -0.74 -7.52
C ILE A 69 -8.24 -2.19 -7.03
N ARG A 70 -8.34 -3.15 -7.95
CA ARG A 70 -8.50 -4.55 -7.58
C ARG A 70 -7.21 -5.07 -6.90
N PRO A 71 -7.30 -5.69 -5.71
CA PRO A 71 -6.14 -6.24 -5.02
C PRO A 71 -5.35 -7.26 -5.88
N SER A 72 -6.05 -8.02 -6.74
CA SER A 72 -5.46 -8.98 -7.68
C SER A 72 -4.47 -8.36 -8.69
N THR A 73 -4.41 -7.03 -8.83
CA THR A 73 -3.42 -6.33 -9.66
C THR A 73 -2.05 -6.23 -8.98
N PHE A 74 -1.98 -6.38 -7.66
CA PHE A 74 -0.75 -6.26 -6.86
C PHE A 74 -0.41 -7.54 -6.07
N PHE A 75 -1.41 -8.32 -5.70
CA PHE A 75 -1.24 -9.61 -5.03
C PHE A 75 -1.23 -10.75 -6.05
N GLN A 76 -0.06 -11.05 -6.59
CA GLN A 76 0.15 -12.34 -7.26
C GLN A 76 0.31 -13.40 -6.16
N VAL A 77 -0.77 -14.16 -5.91
CA VAL A 77 -0.72 -15.32 -5.02
C VAL A 77 0.16 -16.38 -5.68
N GLN A 78 1.40 -16.53 -5.21
CA GLN A 78 2.19 -17.73 -5.48
C GLN A 78 1.61 -18.86 -4.62
N LEU A 79 1.31 -19.98 -5.27
CA LEU A 79 0.63 -21.16 -4.73
C LEU A 79 1.54 -22.37 -4.93
#